data_AF-A0A5C1QH72-F1
#
_entry.id   AF-A0A5C1QH72-F1
#
_cell.length_a   1.000
_cell.length_b   1.000
_cell.length_c   1.000
_cell.angle_alpha   90.00
_cell.angle_beta   90.00
_cell.angle_gamma   90.00
#
_symmetry.space_group_name_H-M   'P 1'
#
loop_
_entity.id
_entity.type
_entity.pdbx_description
1 polymer ?
#
loop_
_entity_poly.entity_id
_entity_poly.type
_entity_poly.pdbx_seq_one_letter_code
_entity_poly.pdbx_strand_id
1 'polypeptide(L)'
;MRKIILVLILFIFFNLFAQLEIPEITKSTAVITRDNYTLQYNEQHEQADWVAYELLKSEIINDIDRTDNFREDPLVKTGSASLSDYKGSGYDRGHLAPAADMKLNKDSMSDSFYMSNMSPQLPSLNRGRWKNLEELVRSWVYVYGAAYIVTGPILNRNDFPSIGPNKVSIPDYYYKAILLFKNNQWQVIGFVLPNIEGKNKYALQTYIYSIDELEQLLGFDLYPSLEDSIENMIEANVNLDLWSFNITSFPKTYIDQEQTSNISETYWINSNSMTRHNSSCKYYNNTKSGYFTDKEEGKPCSTCGG
;
A
#
# COMPACT_ATOMS: atom_id res chain seq x y z
N MET A 1 -25.37 30.33 51.15
CA MET A 1 -24.32 29.38 50.75
C MET A 1 -24.82 28.58 49.55
N ARG A 2 -24.43 28.97 48.32
CA ARG A 2 -24.79 28.28 47.08
C ARG A 2 -23.86 27.07 46.94
N LYS A 3 -24.43 25.85 46.92
CA LYS A 3 -23.69 24.63 46.57
C LYS A 3 -23.51 24.61 45.06
N ILE A 4 -22.27 24.74 44.60
CA ILE A 4 -21.89 24.54 43.20
C ILE A 4 -21.87 23.03 42.97
N ILE A 5 -22.80 22.54 42.14
CA ILE A 5 -22.80 21.16 41.65
C ILE A 5 -21.76 21.12 40.54
N LEU A 6 -20.62 20.48 40.81
CA LEU A 6 -19.60 20.19 39.82
C LEU A 6 -20.11 19.02 38.96
N VAL A 7 -20.70 19.33 37.80
CA VAL A 7 -21.04 18.30 36.81
C VAL A 7 -19.75 17.93 36.10
N LEU A 8 -19.15 16.81 36.50
CA LEU A 8 -18.11 16.15 35.71
C LEU A 8 -18.78 15.61 34.44
N ILE A 9 -18.60 16.31 33.33
CA ILE A 9 -18.90 15.79 31.99
C ILE A 9 -17.77 14.81 31.69
N LEU A 10 -18.05 13.52 31.92
CA LEU A 10 -17.19 12.43 31.50
C LEU A 10 -17.32 12.33 29.97
N PHE A 11 -16.42 12.98 29.23
CA PHE A 11 -16.26 12.74 27.79
C PHE A 11 -15.71 11.32 27.64
N ILE A 12 -16.62 10.35 27.49
CA ILE A 12 -16.28 9.03 26.97
C ILE A 12 -15.94 9.27 25.49
N PHE A 13 -14.66 9.44 25.18
CA PHE A 13 -14.15 9.26 23.83
C PHE A 13 -14.36 7.79 23.49
N PHE A 14 -15.52 7.45 22.91
CA PHE A 14 -15.58 6.33 22.00
C PHE A 14 -14.67 6.72 20.84
N ASN A 15 -13.45 6.20 20.83
CA ASN A 15 -12.66 6.11 19.61
C ASN A 15 -13.44 5.16 18.69
N LEU A 16 -14.43 5.70 17.99
CA LEU A 16 -14.83 5.14 16.72
C LEU A 16 -13.57 5.29 15.86
N PHE A 17 -12.86 4.19 15.60
CA PHE A 17 -11.85 4.21 14.56
C PHE A 17 -12.61 4.52 13.28
N ALA A 18 -12.59 5.78 12.85
CA ALA A 18 -13.18 6.18 11.59
C ALA A 18 -12.42 5.41 10.50
N GLN A 19 -13.14 4.64 9.69
CA GLN A 19 -12.56 3.96 8.52
C GLN A 19 -12.41 5.00 7.42
N LEU A 20 -11.37 5.83 7.54
CA LEU A 20 -11.15 6.98 6.67
C LEU A 20 -11.03 6.59 5.20
N GLU A 21 -10.59 5.37 4.91
CA GLU A 21 -10.41 4.82 3.58
C GLU A 21 -11.71 4.44 2.87
N ILE A 22 -12.87 4.40 3.54
CA ILE A 22 -14.10 3.86 2.94
C ILE A 22 -14.79 4.93 2.09
N PRO A 23 -14.88 4.74 0.76
CA PRO A 23 -15.55 5.69 -0.14
C PRO A 23 -17.06 5.75 0.10
N GLU A 24 -17.72 6.72 -0.53
CA GLU A 24 -19.18 6.77 -0.56
C GLU A 24 -19.76 5.47 -1.15
N ILE A 25 -20.52 4.75 -0.33
CA ILE A 25 -21.19 3.52 -0.75
C ILE A 25 -22.44 3.90 -1.52
N THR A 26 -22.43 3.66 -2.83
CA THR A 26 -23.63 3.83 -3.66
C THR A 26 -24.59 2.65 -3.43
N LYS A 27 -25.89 2.93 -3.29
CA LYS A 27 -26.91 2.01 -2.73
C LYS A 27 -27.15 0.70 -3.51
N SER A 28 -26.52 0.47 -4.66
CA SER A 28 -26.88 -0.57 -5.62
C SER A 28 -25.92 -1.76 -5.72
N THR A 29 -24.84 -1.80 -4.94
CA THR A 29 -23.73 -2.76 -5.12
C THR A 29 -23.38 -3.48 -3.81
N ALA A 30 -22.81 -4.68 -3.91
CA ALA A 30 -22.46 -5.49 -2.77
C ALA A 30 -21.12 -5.04 -2.17
N VAL A 31 -21.13 -4.59 -0.91
CA VAL A 31 -19.90 -4.30 -0.16
C VAL A 31 -19.45 -5.55 0.59
N ILE A 32 -18.18 -5.92 0.40
CA ILE A 32 -17.54 -7.08 1.02
C ILE A 32 -16.39 -6.58 1.89
N THR A 33 -16.54 -6.73 3.20
CA THR A 33 -15.53 -6.38 4.20
C THR A 33 -14.73 -7.62 4.61
N ARG A 34 -13.42 -7.46 4.69
CA ARG A 34 -12.47 -8.43 5.25
C ARG A 34 -11.58 -7.74 6.27
N ASP A 35 -10.74 -8.52 6.94
CA ASP A 35 -9.86 -8.02 8.01
C ASP A 35 -8.96 -6.86 7.58
N ASN A 36 -8.49 -6.86 6.32
CA ASN A 36 -7.43 -5.94 5.87
C ASN A 36 -7.81 -5.11 4.64
N TYR A 37 -8.98 -5.34 4.06
CA TYR A 37 -9.52 -4.51 2.98
C TYR A 37 -11.04 -4.65 2.91
N THR A 38 -11.69 -3.64 2.37
CA THR A 38 -13.10 -3.66 1.97
C THR A 38 -13.18 -3.41 0.48
N LEU A 39 -14.14 -4.02 -0.21
CA LEU A 39 -14.41 -3.71 -1.61
C LEU A 39 -15.89 -3.54 -1.88
N GLN A 40 -16.20 -2.80 -2.94
CA GLN A 40 -17.53 -2.75 -3.54
C GLN A 40 -17.50 -3.52 -4.86
N TYR A 41 -18.23 -4.63 -4.93
CA TYR A 41 -18.23 -5.50 -6.10
C TYR A 41 -19.24 -5.04 -7.15
N ASN A 42 -18.83 -5.06 -8.41
CA ASN A 42 -19.66 -4.71 -9.56
C ASN A 42 -19.91 -5.95 -10.45
N GLU A 43 -21.11 -6.49 -10.32
CA GLU A 43 -21.59 -7.66 -11.08
C GLU A 43 -21.52 -7.47 -12.60
N GLN A 44 -21.73 -6.24 -13.09
CA GLN A 44 -21.70 -5.97 -14.52
C GLN A 44 -20.30 -6.16 -15.10
N HIS A 45 -19.27 -5.90 -14.30
CA HIS A 45 -17.88 -5.91 -14.72
C HIS A 45 -17.08 -7.11 -14.20
N GLU A 46 -17.67 -7.91 -13.30
CA GLU A 46 -17.06 -9.05 -12.61
C GLU A 46 -15.74 -8.70 -11.89
N GLN A 47 -15.71 -7.51 -11.28
CA GLN A 47 -14.58 -6.97 -10.51
C GLN A 47 -15.06 -5.85 -9.58
N ALA A 48 -14.21 -5.36 -8.68
CA ALA A 48 -14.57 -4.27 -7.77
C ALA A 48 -14.61 -2.89 -8.47
N ASP A 49 -15.58 -2.05 -8.11
CA ASP A 49 -15.55 -0.60 -8.41
C ASP A 49 -14.38 0.07 -7.67
N TRP A 50 -14.19 -0.33 -6.42
CA TRP A 50 -13.11 0.11 -5.56
C TRP A 50 -12.76 -0.96 -4.53
N VAL A 51 -11.49 -0.96 -4.13
CA VAL A 51 -10.95 -1.67 -2.97
C VAL A 51 -10.28 -0.62 -2.08
N ALA A 52 -10.64 -0.62 -0.80
CA ALA A 52 -10.19 0.31 0.21
C ALA A 52 -9.49 -0.43 1.34
N TYR A 53 -8.35 0.09 1.81
CA TYR A 53 -7.60 -0.48 2.92
C TYR A 53 -6.74 0.58 3.63
N GLU A 54 -6.56 0.39 4.94
CA GLU A 54 -5.46 0.99 5.69
C GLU A 54 -4.22 0.13 5.50
N LEU A 55 -3.09 0.77 5.17
CA LEU A 55 -1.78 0.11 5.14
C LEU A 55 -0.91 0.67 6.26
N LEU A 56 -0.55 -0.19 7.20
CA LEU A 56 0.33 0.15 8.32
C LEU A 56 1.79 -0.22 8.04
N LYS A 57 2.72 0.53 8.63
CA LYS A 57 4.15 0.23 8.58
C LYS A 57 4.47 -1.18 9.07
N SER A 58 3.74 -1.67 10.08
CA SER A 58 3.89 -3.03 10.61
C SER A 58 3.69 -4.09 9.53
N GLU A 59 2.73 -3.90 8.62
CA GLU A 59 2.44 -4.85 7.55
C GLU A 59 3.53 -4.86 6.48
N ILE A 60 4.20 -3.73 6.26
CA ILE A 60 5.35 -3.67 5.33
C ILE A 60 6.54 -4.47 5.86
N ILE A 61 6.79 -4.42 7.18
CA ILE A 61 7.92 -5.10 7.83
C ILE A 61 7.63 -6.56 8.18
N ASN A 62 6.35 -6.94 8.29
CA ASN A 62 5.95 -8.30 8.60
C ASN A 62 6.47 -9.29 7.54
N ASP A 63 6.91 -10.45 8.02
CA ASP A 63 7.37 -11.55 7.18
C ASP A 63 6.26 -12.59 7.04
N ILE A 64 5.35 -12.34 6.09
CA ILE A 64 4.28 -13.26 5.71
C ILE A 64 4.49 -13.64 4.24
N ASP A 65 4.61 -14.95 4.01
CA ASP A 65 4.78 -15.52 2.67
C ASP A 65 3.54 -15.33 1.81
N ARG A 66 3.78 -14.97 0.56
CA ARG A 66 2.76 -14.90 -0.48
C ARG A 66 2.19 -16.30 -0.75
N THR A 67 0.87 -16.43 -0.76
CA THR A 67 0.19 -17.73 -0.89
C THR A 67 -0.08 -18.17 -2.33
N ASP A 68 -0.27 -17.22 -3.26
CA ASP A 68 -0.60 -17.49 -4.68
C ASP A 68 -1.84 -18.39 -4.88
N ASN A 69 -2.76 -18.41 -3.92
CA ASN A 69 -3.95 -19.27 -3.87
C ASN A 69 -5.20 -18.58 -4.46
N PHE A 70 -5.08 -18.14 -5.72
CA PHE A 70 -6.17 -17.51 -6.48
C PHE A 70 -7.43 -18.38 -6.49
N ARG A 71 -8.57 -17.80 -6.09
CA ARG A 71 -9.85 -18.51 -5.96
C ARG A 71 -11.04 -17.57 -6.08
N GLU A 72 -12.17 -18.10 -6.52
CA GLU A 72 -13.44 -17.37 -6.53
C GLU A 72 -13.81 -16.89 -5.11
N ASP A 73 -14.50 -15.75 -5.04
CA ASP A 73 -14.90 -15.14 -3.79
C ASP A 73 -16.24 -15.72 -3.28
N PRO A 74 -16.27 -16.45 -2.15
CA PRO A 74 -17.50 -17.03 -1.61
C PRO A 74 -18.49 -15.99 -1.05
N LEU A 75 -18.06 -14.74 -0.90
CA LEU A 75 -18.91 -13.63 -0.46
C LEU A 75 -19.65 -12.95 -1.62
N VAL A 76 -19.20 -13.13 -2.87
CA VAL A 76 -19.94 -12.74 -4.08
C VAL A 76 -20.98 -13.81 -4.42
N LYS A 77 -22.25 -13.55 -4.09
CA LYS A 77 -23.32 -14.59 -4.13
C LYS A 77 -23.76 -15.00 -5.53
N THR A 78 -23.57 -14.13 -6.49
CA THR A 78 -23.79 -14.32 -7.93
C THR A 78 -22.67 -15.12 -8.60
N GLY A 79 -21.54 -15.30 -7.91
CA GLY A 79 -20.28 -15.80 -8.46
C GLY A 79 -19.35 -14.65 -8.84
N SER A 80 -18.05 -14.81 -8.62
CA SER A 80 -17.04 -13.85 -9.07
C SER A 80 -16.38 -14.32 -10.36
N ALA A 81 -15.50 -13.48 -10.93
CA ALA A 81 -14.48 -13.96 -11.86
C ALA A 81 -13.75 -15.20 -11.33
N SER A 82 -13.24 -16.03 -12.24
CA SER A 82 -12.59 -17.31 -11.96
C SER A 82 -11.23 -17.41 -12.67
N LEU A 83 -10.45 -18.44 -12.34
CA LEU A 83 -9.21 -18.74 -13.05
C LEU A 83 -9.41 -19.03 -14.55
N SER A 84 -10.60 -19.52 -14.92
CA SER A 84 -10.89 -19.85 -16.31
C SER A 84 -10.99 -18.61 -17.19
N ASP A 85 -11.37 -17.46 -16.63
CA ASP A 85 -11.51 -16.21 -17.36
C ASP A 85 -10.18 -15.63 -17.84
N TYR A 86 -9.14 -15.82 -17.03
CA TYR A 86 -7.80 -15.31 -17.29
C TYR A 86 -6.95 -16.29 -18.11
N LYS A 87 -7.35 -17.55 -18.21
CA LYS A 87 -6.56 -18.59 -18.88
C LYS A 87 -6.45 -18.30 -20.38
N GLY A 88 -5.26 -17.91 -20.82
CA GLY A 88 -4.97 -17.63 -22.23
C GLY A 88 -5.51 -16.30 -22.74
N SER A 89 -5.96 -15.40 -21.84
CA SER A 89 -6.50 -14.10 -22.23
C SER A 89 -5.43 -13.07 -22.62
N GLY A 90 -4.18 -13.28 -22.18
CA GLY A 90 -3.09 -12.31 -22.30
C GLY A 90 -3.00 -11.31 -21.15
N TYR A 91 -3.96 -11.32 -20.22
CA TYR A 91 -4.00 -10.43 -19.05
C TYR A 91 -3.52 -11.15 -17.79
N ASP A 92 -2.86 -10.40 -16.92
CA ASP A 92 -2.56 -10.83 -15.56
C ASP A 92 -3.79 -10.69 -14.67
N ARG A 93 -3.84 -11.53 -13.63
CA ARG A 93 -4.71 -11.34 -12.46
C ARG A 93 -4.11 -10.23 -11.59
N GLY A 94 -4.30 -8.99 -12.02
CA GLY A 94 -3.75 -7.80 -11.36
C GLY A 94 -4.49 -7.56 -10.04
N HIS A 95 -3.74 -7.50 -8.94
CA HIS A 95 -4.33 -7.19 -7.64
C HIS A 95 -4.74 -5.71 -7.58
N LEU A 96 -5.88 -5.42 -6.96
CA LEU A 96 -6.26 -4.05 -6.59
C LEU A 96 -5.65 -3.70 -5.22
N ALA A 97 -5.97 -4.45 -4.17
CA ALA A 97 -5.20 -4.51 -2.93
C ALA A 97 -4.06 -5.54 -3.08
N PRO A 98 -2.79 -5.11 -3.14
CA PRO A 98 -1.69 -6.01 -3.46
C PRO A 98 -1.34 -6.91 -2.28
N ALA A 99 -1.00 -8.18 -2.57
CA ALA A 99 -0.60 -9.14 -1.55
C ALA A 99 0.55 -8.65 -0.64
N ALA A 100 1.47 -7.83 -1.18
CA ALA A 100 2.58 -7.28 -0.42
C ALA A 100 2.16 -6.29 0.69
N ASP A 101 0.93 -5.78 0.61
CA ASP A 101 0.34 -4.85 1.58
C ASP A 101 -0.57 -5.61 2.57
N MET A 102 -1.00 -6.84 2.24
CA MET A 102 -1.95 -7.64 3.02
C MET A 102 -1.23 -8.56 4.02
N LYS A 103 -0.39 -7.98 4.85
CA LYS A 103 0.53 -8.70 5.75
C LYS A 103 0.19 -8.54 7.24
N LEU A 104 -1.06 -8.22 7.56
CA LEU A 104 -1.57 -8.28 8.93
C LEU A 104 -1.47 -9.69 9.52
N ASN A 105 -1.96 -10.69 8.78
CA ASN A 105 -1.89 -12.11 9.14
C ASN A 105 -1.99 -13.01 7.89
N LYS A 106 -1.89 -14.33 8.07
CA LYS A 106 -1.95 -15.31 6.95
C LYS A 106 -3.30 -15.35 6.25
N ASP A 107 -4.38 -15.07 6.97
CA ASP A 107 -5.73 -15.04 6.41
C ASP A 107 -5.90 -13.80 5.53
N SER A 108 -5.44 -12.62 5.97
CA SER A 108 -5.39 -11.39 5.15
C SER A 108 -4.58 -11.58 3.86
N MET A 109 -3.41 -12.23 3.95
CA MET A 109 -2.60 -12.56 2.78
C MET A 109 -3.34 -13.50 1.84
N SER A 110 -3.96 -14.56 2.37
CA SER A 110 -4.76 -15.49 1.58
C SER A 110 -5.95 -14.79 0.93
N ASP A 111 -6.60 -13.88 1.63
CA ASP A 111 -7.78 -13.13 1.17
C ASP A 111 -7.46 -12.21 0.00
N SER A 112 -6.23 -11.66 -0.06
CA SER A 112 -5.82 -10.83 -1.20
C SER A 112 -5.89 -11.58 -2.55
N PHE A 113 -5.95 -12.91 -2.54
CA PHE A 113 -6.05 -13.76 -3.73
C PHE A 113 -7.47 -14.12 -4.15
N TYR A 114 -8.50 -13.57 -3.49
CA TYR A 114 -9.86 -13.68 -4.02
C TYR A 114 -9.99 -12.96 -5.36
N MET A 115 -10.70 -13.58 -6.31
CA MET A 115 -10.86 -13.04 -7.66
C MET A 115 -11.69 -11.74 -7.69
N SER A 116 -12.46 -11.43 -6.65
CA SER A 116 -13.11 -10.13 -6.47
C SER A 116 -12.13 -8.97 -6.27
N ASN A 117 -10.90 -9.25 -5.84
CA ASN A 117 -9.78 -8.30 -5.74
C ASN A 117 -8.89 -8.30 -6.99
N MET A 118 -9.32 -8.95 -8.07
CA MET A 118 -8.56 -9.03 -9.32
C MET A 118 -9.21 -8.20 -10.42
N SER A 119 -8.37 -7.65 -11.29
CA SER A 119 -8.80 -6.98 -12.51
C SER A 119 -7.86 -7.33 -13.68
N PRO A 120 -8.35 -7.39 -14.94
CA PRO A 120 -7.52 -7.67 -16.11
C PRO A 120 -6.48 -6.57 -16.38
N GLN A 121 -5.26 -6.77 -15.90
CA GLN A 121 -4.15 -5.84 -16.13
C GLN A 121 -3.20 -6.40 -17.19
N LEU A 122 -2.79 -5.57 -18.14
CA LEU A 122 -1.72 -5.94 -19.05
C LEU A 122 -0.41 -6.18 -18.28
N PRO A 123 0.43 -7.16 -18.68
CA PRO A 123 1.69 -7.44 -18.00
C PRO A 123 2.63 -6.22 -17.91
N SER A 124 2.59 -5.32 -18.91
CA SER A 124 3.33 -4.05 -18.92
C SER A 124 2.92 -3.09 -17.80
N LEU A 125 1.63 -3.04 -17.48
CA LEU A 125 1.10 -2.25 -16.38
C LEU A 125 1.39 -2.94 -15.04
N ASN A 126 0.88 -4.15 -14.85
CA ASN A 126 0.91 -4.88 -13.58
C ASN A 126 2.35 -5.05 -13.06
N ARG A 127 3.22 -5.65 -13.87
CA ARG A 127 4.60 -5.99 -13.49
C ARG A 127 5.57 -4.80 -13.62
N GLY A 128 5.08 -3.69 -14.16
CA GLY A 128 5.84 -2.48 -14.44
C GLY A 128 5.39 -1.33 -13.56
N ARG A 129 4.64 -0.38 -14.14
CA ARG A 129 4.33 0.89 -13.46
C ARG A 129 3.38 0.75 -12.28
N TRP A 130 2.44 -0.19 -12.33
CA TRP A 130 1.55 -0.43 -11.19
C TRP A 130 2.34 -0.91 -9.99
N LYS A 131 3.18 -1.94 -10.17
CA LYS A 131 4.16 -2.37 -9.17
C LYS A 131 5.05 -1.22 -8.67
N ASN A 132 5.58 -0.38 -9.54
CA ASN A 132 6.41 0.77 -9.13
C ASN A 132 5.63 1.77 -8.25
N LEU A 133 4.36 2.01 -8.58
CA LEU A 133 3.48 2.85 -7.77
C LEU A 133 3.22 2.22 -6.41
N GLU A 134 2.94 0.92 -6.34
CA GLU A 134 2.78 0.20 -5.09
C GLU A 134 4.05 0.25 -4.22
N GLU A 135 5.24 0.10 -4.83
CA GLU A 135 6.52 0.23 -4.12
C GLU A 135 6.75 1.65 -3.59
N LEU A 136 6.35 2.67 -4.36
CA LEU A 136 6.41 4.06 -3.95
C LEU A 136 5.48 4.32 -2.75
N VAL A 137 4.23 3.85 -2.79
CA VAL A 137 3.28 3.99 -1.68
C VAL A 137 3.79 3.32 -0.41
N ARG A 138 4.30 2.09 -0.51
CA ARG A 138 4.97 1.41 0.63
C ARG A 138 6.14 2.21 1.18
N SER A 139 6.91 2.88 0.32
CA SER A 139 8.03 3.72 0.80
C SER A 139 7.55 4.92 1.61
N TRP A 140 6.41 5.52 1.25
CA TRP A 140 5.78 6.59 2.03
C TRP A 140 5.28 6.08 3.37
N VAL A 141 4.53 4.97 3.39
CA VAL A 141 4.01 4.38 4.63
C VAL A 141 5.15 3.98 5.58
N TYR A 142 6.25 3.45 5.06
CA TYR A 142 7.41 3.11 5.90
C TYR A 142 7.96 4.32 6.68
N VAL A 143 7.91 5.51 6.09
CA VAL A 143 8.36 6.77 6.69
C VAL A 143 7.28 7.38 7.57
N TYR A 144 6.01 7.35 7.16
CA TYR A 144 4.92 8.13 7.77
C TYR A 144 4.00 7.33 8.69
N GLY A 145 4.12 6.00 8.72
CA GLY A 145 3.44 5.13 9.67
C GLY A 145 2.21 4.41 9.09
N ALA A 146 1.32 5.14 8.42
CA ALA A 146 0.09 4.59 7.85
C ALA A 146 -0.34 5.34 6.58
N ALA A 147 -1.12 4.68 5.71
CA ALA A 147 -1.87 5.29 4.62
C ALA A 147 -3.28 4.71 4.53
N TYR A 148 -4.23 5.55 4.15
CA TYR A 148 -5.58 5.16 3.76
C TYR A 148 -5.64 5.17 2.24
N ILE A 149 -5.91 4.01 1.63
CA ILE A 149 -5.75 3.81 0.19
C ILE A 149 -7.07 3.35 -0.40
N VAL A 150 -7.51 4.03 -1.45
CA VAL A 150 -8.62 3.61 -2.31
C VAL A 150 -8.09 3.34 -3.71
N THR A 151 -8.45 2.21 -4.31
CA THR A 151 -7.89 1.82 -5.60
C THR A 151 -8.87 0.97 -6.39
N GLY A 152 -8.81 1.07 -7.72
CA GLY A 152 -9.73 0.33 -8.56
C GLY A 152 -9.49 0.56 -10.05
N PRO A 153 -10.24 -0.15 -10.90
CA PRO A 153 -10.40 0.20 -12.31
C PRO A 153 -11.28 1.45 -12.47
N ILE A 154 -11.15 2.18 -13.59
CA ILE A 154 -12.13 3.21 -13.97
C ILE A 154 -13.20 2.55 -14.85
N LEU A 155 -14.42 2.39 -14.31
CA LEU A 155 -15.55 1.68 -14.93
C LEU A 155 -16.70 2.62 -15.31
N ASN A 156 -16.40 3.72 -15.98
CA ASN A 156 -17.35 4.78 -16.31
C ASN A 156 -18.17 4.54 -17.60
N ARG A 157 -18.13 3.34 -18.18
CA ARG A 157 -18.88 2.96 -19.38
C ARG A 157 -19.25 1.47 -19.35
N ASN A 158 -20.28 1.10 -20.11
CA ASN A 158 -20.81 -0.28 -20.09
C ASN A 158 -20.30 -1.16 -21.24
N ASP A 159 -19.56 -0.60 -22.20
CA ASP A 159 -19.15 -1.24 -23.44
C ASP A 159 -17.66 -1.61 -23.47
N PHE A 160 -17.09 -1.97 -22.31
CA PHE A 160 -15.74 -2.48 -22.24
C PHE A 160 -15.61 -3.82 -22.98
N PRO A 161 -14.48 -4.07 -23.67
CA PRO A 161 -14.14 -5.43 -24.09
C PRO A 161 -13.97 -6.32 -22.85
N SER A 162 -14.09 -7.63 -23.00
CA SER A 162 -14.06 -8.57 -21.88
C SER A 162 -13.25 -9.84 -22.16
N ILE A 163 -12.86 -10.52 -21.09
CA ILE A 163 -12.19 -11.83 -21.11
C ILE A 163 -13.08 -12.90 -20.49
N GLY A 164 -12.86 -14.15 -20.91
CA GLY A 164 -13.40 -15.31 -20.20
C GLY A 164 -14.88 -15.60 -20.39
N PRO A 165 -15.35 -16.77 -19.90
CA PRO A 165 -16.76 -17.13 -19.89
C PRO A 165 -17.64 -16.17 -19.08
N ASN A 166 -17.13 -15.58 -17.99
CA ASN A 166 -17.86 -14.65 -17.14
C ASN A 166 -17.85 -13.21 -17.68
N LYS A 167 -17.17 -12.93 -18.80
CA LYS A 167 -17.10 -11.61 -19.44
C LYS A 167 -16.54 -10.52 -18.52
N VAL A 168 -15.45 -10.82 -17.81
CA VAL A 168 -14.74 -9.85 -16.97
C VAL A 168 -14.28 -8.67 -17.83
N SER A 169 -14.71 -7.47 -17.49
CA SER A 169 -14.44 -6.25 -18.27
C SER A 169 -12.95 -5.89 -18.21
N ILE A 170 -12.40 -5.40 -19.33
CA ILE A 170 -11.02 -4.94 -19.44
C ILE A 170 -11.02 -3.41 -19.31
N PRO A 171 -10.58 -2.84 -18.17
CA PRO A 171 -10.53 -1.39 -17.97
C PRO A 171 -9.42 -0.75 -18.80
N ASP A 172 -9.68 0.46 -19.30
CA ASP A 172 -8.68 1.28 -20.01
C ASP A 172 -7.70 1.94 -19.03
N TYR A 173 -8.13 2.19 -17.79
CA TYR A 173 -7.37 2.89 -16.75
C TYR A 173 -7.60 2.28 -15.37
N TYR A 174 -6.61 2.47 -14.51
CA TYR A 174 -6.65 2.13 -13.09
C TYR A 174 -6.28 3.34 -12.26
N TYR A 175 -6.89 3.47 -11.08
CA TYR A 175 -6.61 4.56 -10.17
C TYR A 175 -6.14 4.08 -8.81
N LYS A 176 -5.38 4.95 -8.13
CA LYS A 176 -5.05 4.81 -6.71
C LYS A 176 -5.06 6.19 -6.06
N ALA A 177 -5.93 6.38 -5.09
CA ALA A 177 -5.96 7.53 -4.20
C ALA A 177 -5.24 7.14 -2.90
N ILE A 178 -4.44 8.07 -2.37
CA ILE A 178 -3.69 7.88 -1.13
C ILE A 178 -3.92 9.09 -0.23
N LEU A 179 -4.37 8.83 0.99
CA LEU A 179 -4.48 9.79 2.09
C LEU A 179 -3.45 9.43 3.17
N LEU A 180 -2.68 10.43 3.60
CA LEU A 180 -1.68 10.33 4.66
C LEU A 180 -1.90 11.44 5.69
N PHE A 181 -1.54 11.17 6.95
CA PHE A 181 -1.42 12.20 7.98
C PHE A 181 0.05 12.37 8.38
N LYS A 182 0.62 13.55 8.12
CA LYS A 182 2.03 13.86 8.37
C LYS A 182 2.18 15.25 8.98
N ASN A 183 2.99 15.38 10.03
CA ASN A 183 3.30 16.68 10.67
C ASN A 183 2.04 17.49 11.03
N ASN A 184 1.01 16.82 11.55
CA ASN A 184 -0.31 17.40 11.83
C ASN A 184 -1.04 17.98 10.61
N GLN A 185 -0.77 17.46 9.40
CA GLN A 185 -1.42 17.87 8.16
C GLN A 185 -1.82 16.65 7.34
N TRP A 186 -3.06 16.68 6.84
CA TRP A 186 -3.53 15.73 5.84
C TRP A 186 -2.88 16.00 4.49
N GLN A 187 -2.58 14.92 3.77
CA GLN A 187 -1.98 14.96 2.44
C GLN A 187 -2.69 13.94 1.56
N VAL A 188 -3.11 14.36 0.37
CA VAL A 188 -3.74 13.49 -0.61
C VAL A 188 -3.01 13.54 -1.94
N ILE A 189 -3.06 12.42 -2.66
CA ILE A 189 -2.59 12.30 -4.04
C ILE A 189 -3.37 11.19 -4.75
N GLY A 190 -3.84 11.48 -5.96
CA GLY A 190 -4.43 10.52 -6.87
C GLY A 190 -3.45 10.15 -7.99
N PHE A 191 -3.58 8.93 -8.50
CA PHE A 191 -2.91 8.47 -9.71
C PHE A 191 -3.91 7.82 -10.66
N VAL A 192 -3.79 8.07 -11.97
CA VAL A 192 -4.56 7.37 -13.01
C VAL A 192 -3.62 6.82 -14.08
N LEU A 193 -3.44 5.49 -14.11
CA LEU A 193 -2.49 4.82 -15.01
C LEU A 193 -3.22 4.09 -16.15
N PRO A 194 -2.79 4.26 -17.41
CA PRO A 194 -3.40 3.57 -18.55
C PRO A 194 -2.98 2.10 -18.63
N ASN A 195 -3.94 1.23 -18.93
CA ASN A 195 -3.79 -0.20 -19.18
C ASN A 195 -3.38 -0.45 -20.64
N ILE A 196 -2.14 -0.06 -20.98
CA ILE A 196 -1.61 -0.13 -22.35
C ILE A 196 -0.39 -1.03 -22.47
N GLU A 197 -0.22 -1.59 -23.66
CA GLU A 197 0.94 -2.40 -24.02
C GLU A 197 2.25 -1.61 -24.04
N GLY A 198 3.35 -2.33 -23.85
CA GLY A 198 4.71 -1.81 -24.04
C GLY A 198 5.26 -0.97 -22.88
N LYS A 199 6.50 -0.49 -23.07
CA LYS A 199 7.19 0.35 -22.08
C LYS A 199 6.64 1.76 -22.15
N ASN A 200 5.91 2.18 -21.12
CA ASN A 200 5.57 3.57 -20.94
C ASN A 200 6.82 4.35 -20.50
N LYS A 201 7.10 5.47 -21.18
CA LYS A 201 8.32 6.28 -20.99
C LYS A 201 8.13 7.44 -20.00
N TYR A 202 6.89 7.69 -19.59
CA TYR A 202 6.57 8.81 -18.72
C TYR A 202 6.73 8.43 -17.26
N ALA A 203 7.19 9.39 -16.46
CA ALA A 203 7.35 9.22 -15.02
C ALA A 203 5.97 9.13 -14.33
N LEU A 204 5.90 8.57 -13.11
CA LEU A 204 4.65 8.46 -12.36
C LEU A 204 3.99 9.83 -12.13
N GLN A 205 4.78 10.88 -12.02
CA GLN A 205 4.33 12.25 -11.84
C GLN A 205 3.46 12.78 -12.99
N THR A 206 3.58 12.20 -14.19
CA THR A 206 2.73 12.56 -15.33
C THR A 206 1.28 12.06 -15.17
N TYR A 207 1.03 11.16 -14.22
CA TYR A 207 -0.25 10.52 -13.98
C TYR A 207 -0.92 10.95 -12.68
N ILE A 208 -0.47 12.06 -12.10
CA ILE A 208 -1.01 12.60 -10.86
C ILE A 208 -2.33 13.32 -11.14
N TYR A 209 -3.30 13.07 -10.27
CA TYR A 209 -4.61 13.70 -10.24
C TYR A 209 -4.86 14.25 -8.83
N SER A 210 -5.59 15.36 -8.75
CA SER A 210 -6.22 15.75 -7.47
C SER A 210 -7.31 14.75 -7.09
N ILE A 211 -7.79 14.81 -5.84
CA ILE A 211 -8.91 13.95 -5.42
C ILE A 211 -10.20 14.43 -6.09
N ASP A 212 -10.48 15.75 -6.15
CA ASP A 212 -11.62 16.30 -6.92
C ASP A 212 -11.66 15.81 -8.38
N GLU A 213 -10.52 15.84 -9.08
CA GLU A 213 -10.45 15.37 -10.48
C GLU A 213 -10.73 13.88 -10.58
N LEU A 214 -10.29 13.10 -9.60
CA LEU A 214 -10.49 11.66 -9.57
C LEU A 214 -11.96 11.32 -9.23
N GLU A 215 -12.56 11.98 -8.26
CA GLU A 215 -13.98 11.84 -7.92
C GLU A 215 -14.89 12.24 -9.09
N GLN A 216 -14.54 13.29 -9.82
CA GLN A 216 -15.27 13.66 -11.04
C GLN A 216 -15.24 12.54 -12.10
N LEU A 217 -14.13 11.79 -12.19
CA LEU A 217 -14.01 10.65 -13.10
C LEU A 217 -14.77 9.41 -12.60
N LEU A 218 -14.81 9.20 -11.29
CA LEU A 218 -15.35 8.01 -10.64
C LEU A 218 -16.85 8.11 -10.33
N GLY A 219 -17.35 9.31 -10.07
CA GLY A 219 -18.74 9.58 -9.72
C GLY A 219 -19.12 9.26 -8.28
N PHE A 220 -18.15 9.14 -7.38
CA PHE A 220 -18.33 8.95 -5.94
C PHE A 220 -17.21 9.65 -5.16
N ASP A 221 -17.53 10.04 -3.93
CA ASP A 221 -16.61 10.63 -2.96
C ASP A 221 -15.66 9.57 -2.38
N LEU A 222 -14.36 9.86 -2.35
CA LEU A 222 -13.30 8.93 -1.96
C LEU A 222 -13.05 8.89 -0.45
N TYR A 223 -13.26 9.97 0.28
CA TYR A 223 -12.92 10.09 1.70
C TYR A 223 -14.01 10.73 2.59
N PRO A 224 -15.29 10.35 2.44
CA PRO A 224 -16.46 11.06 3.02
C PRO A 224 -16.52 11.05 4.56
N SER A 225 -15.57 10.38 5.21
CA SER A 225 -15.43 10.36 6.67
C SER A 225 -14.59 11.54 7.20
N LEU A 226 -13.88 12.27 6.33
CA LEU A 226 -13.25 13.53 6.68
C LEU A 226 -14.33 14.62 6.86
N GLU A 227 -14.00 15.68 7.59
CA GLU A 227 -14.91 16.84 7.63
C GLU A 227 -14.85 17.56 6.29
N ASP A 228 -16.00 18.02 5.75
CA ASP A 228 -16.06 18.73 4.46
C ASP A 228 -15.03 19.86 4.36
N SER A 229 -14.76 20.56 5.47
CA SER A 229 -13.79 21.66 5.50
C SER A 229 -12.34 21.21 5.30
N ILE A 230 -12.01 19.98 5.69
CA ILE A 230 -10.73 19.32 5.46
C ILE A 230 -10.65 18.83 4.02
N GLU A 231 -11.68 18.14 3.53
CA GLU A 231 -11.78 17.65 2.15
C GLU A 231 -11.57 18.78 1.14
N ASN A 232 -12.39 19.83 1.23
CA ASN A 232 -12.29 21.03 0.39
C ASN A 232 -10.90 21.69 0.44
N MET A 233 -10.15 21.52 1.54
CA MET A 233 -8.82 22.10 1.69
C MET A 233 -7.73 21.26 0.99
N ILE A 234 -7.86 19.94 1.01
CA ILE A 234 -6.78 19.03 0.57
C ILE A 234 -7.03 18.44 -0.82
N GLU A 235 -8.28 18.32 -1.27
CA GLU A 235 -8.65 17.53 -2.45
C GLU A 235 -8.54 18.28 -3.77
N ALA A 236 -8.69 19.60 -3.73
CA ALA A 236 -8.68 20.47 -4.91
C ALA A 236 -7.33 20.54 -5.64
N ASN A 237 -6.20 20.38 -4.94
CA ASN A 237 -4.87 20.49 -5.54
C ASN A 237 -3.85 19.58 -4.86
N VAL A 238 -2.99 18.94 -5.65
CA VAL A 238 -1.87 18.14 -5.11
C VAL A 238 -0.65 19.03 -4.85
N ASN A 239 -0.25 19.14 -3.58
CA ASN A 239 1.01 19.78 -3.23
C ASN A 239 2.18 18.79 -3.35
N LEU A 240 2.86 18.80 -4.51
CA LEU A 240 3.95 17.87 -4.83
C LEU A 240 5.18 17.99 -3.93
N ASP A 241 5.40 19.13 -3.28
CA ASP A 241 6.55 19.32 -2.37
C ASP A 241 6.44 18.46 -1.10
N LEU A 242 5.24 17.93 -0.83
CA LEU A 242 4.98 17.03 0.30
C LEU A 242 5.34 15.57 0.00
N TRP A 243 5.54 15.23 -1.28
CA TRP A 243 5.70 13.85 -1.77
C TRP A 243 7.13 13.58 -2.27
N SER A 244 7.78 12.56 -1.71
CA SER A 244 9.10 12.11 -2.18
C SER A 244 8.95 11.03 -3.22
N PHE A 245 9.33 11.30 -4.47
CA PHE A 245 9.30 10.33 -5.56
C PHE A 245 10.60 9.53 -5.73
N ASN A 246 11.62 9.84 -4.94
CA ASN A 246 12.87 9.11 -4.93
C ASN A 246 12.74 7.93 -3.97
N ILE A 247 12.59 6.72 -4.51
CA ILE A 247 12.65 5.48 -3.73
C ILE A 247 14.11 5.28 -3.32
N THR A 248 14.52 5.83 -2.17
CA THR A 248 15.73 5.33 -1.51
C THR A 248 15.40 3.91 -1.08
N SER A 249 16.03 2.93 -1.73
CA SER A 249 15.84 1.49 -1.48
C SER A 249 15.54 1.20 -0.01
N PHE A 250 14.42 0.51 0.26
CA PHE A 250 14.11 -0.04 1.57
C PHE A 250 15.39 -0.64 2.17
N PRO A 251 15.85 -0.22 3.36
CA PRO A 251 16.96 -0.91 3.98
C PRO A 251 16.52 -2.36 4.17
N LYS A 252 17.19 -3.28 3.46
CA LYS A 252 16.98 -4.74 3.54
C LYS A 252 17.32 -5.33 4.93
N THR A 253 17.53 -4.48 5.91
CA THR A 253 17.98 -4.75 7.27
C THR A 253 17.17 -3.85 8.21
N TYR A 254 15.91 -4.20 8.44
CA TYR A 254 15.15 -3.68 9.58
C TYR A 254 14.26 -4.78 10.19
N ILE A 255 14.62 -6.04 9.94
CA ILE A 255 14.40 -7.13 10.89
C ILE A 255 15.56 -6.95 11.90
N ASP A 256 15.26 -6.90 13.20
CA ASP A 256 16.19 -6.65 14.34
C ASP A 256 16.41 -5.21 14.84
N GLN A 257 15.38 -4.35 14.95
CA GLN A 257 15.49 -3.14 15.80
C GLN A 257 14.37 -2.91 16.81
N GLU A 258 13.72 -3.98 17.29
CA GLU A 258 12.98 -3.93 18.58
C GLU A 258 13.57 -4.83 19.66
N GLN A 259 14.85 -5.20 19.52
CA GLN A 259 15.66 -5.63 20.65
C GLN A 259 17.00 -4.91 20.59
N THR A 260 17.13 -3.80 21.32
CA THR A 260 18.24 -3.50 22.25
C THR A 260 18.20 -2.02 22.64
N SER A 261 17.60 -1.78 23.81
CA SER A 261 18.19 -0.84 24.75
C SER A 261 19.70 -1.13 24.90
N ASN A 262 20.50 -0.06 24.85
CA ASN A 262 21.96 0.02 25.02
C ASN A 262 22.77 0.07 23.72
N ILE A 263 23.20 1.29 23.38
CA ILE A 263 24.34 1.57 22.53
C ILE A 263 25.57 0.90 23.17
N SER A 264 25.95 -0.28 22.70
CA SER A 264 27.32 -0.78 22.81
C SER A 264 27.92 -0.78 21.41
N GLU A 265 29.07 -0.12 21.29
CA GLU A 265 29.86 0.09 20.07
C GLU A 265 29.82 -1.12 19.12
N THR A 266 29.34 -0.91 17.89
CA THR A 266 29.33 -1.91 16.84
C THR A 266 30.64 -1.87 16.07
N TYR A 267 31.17 -3.05 15.74
CA TYR A 267 32.44 -3.22 15.03
C TYR A 267 32.20 -3.79 13.63
N TRP A 268 33.13 -3.57 12.71
CA TRP A 268 33.11 -4.12 11.35
C TRP A 268 34.19 -5.17 11.18
N ILE A 269 33.84 -6.39 10.80
CA ILE A 269 34.79 -7.47 10.55
C ILE A 269 34.95 -7.75 9.06
N ASN A 270 36.19 -7.88 8.60
CA ASN A 270 36.48 -8.39 7.25
C ASN A 270 36.33 -9.91 7.25
N SER A 271 35.41 -10.45 6.46
CA SER A 271 35.06 -11.89 6.48
C SER A 271 36.17 -12.80 5.94
N ASN A 272 37.13 -12.25 5.20
CA ASN A 272 38.26 -13.02 4.66
C ASN A 272 39.43 -13.08 5.64
N SER A 273 39.74 -11.98 6.35
CA SER A 273 40.85 -11.93 7.32
C SER A 273 40.41 -12.16 8.76
N MET A 274 39.10 -12.16 9.02
CA MET A 274 38.49 -12.13 10.35
C MET A 274 39.06 -11.02 11.24
N THR A 275 39.43 -9.88 10.65
CA THR A 275 39.94 -8.70 11.37
C THR A 275 38.80 -7.74 11.66
N ARG A 276 38.63 -7.39 12.93
CA ARG A 276 37.60 -6.50 13.46
C ARG A 276 38.12 -5.06 13.55
N HIS A 277 37.28 -4.09 13.22
CA HIS A 277 37.58 -2.66 13.18
C HIS A 277 36.46 -1.87 13.87
N ASN A 278 36.75 -0.93 14.78
CA ASN A 278 35.77 0.03 15.28
C ASN A 278 35.59 1.22 14.32
N SER A 279 34.60 2.06 14.63
CA SER A 279 34.17 3.22 13.85
C SER A 279 35.26 4.26 13.56
N SER A 280 36.36 4.27 14.32
CA SER A 280 37.50 5.17 14.06
C SER A 280 38.46 4.66 12.97
N CYS A 281 38.30 3.41 12.52
CA CYS A 281 39.21 2.78 11.57
C CYS A 281 38.82 3.08 10.11
N LYS A 282 39.80 3.39 9.25
CA LYS A 282 39.56 3.61 7.81
C LYS A 282 38.98 2.40 7.05
N TYR A 283 39.07 1.20 7.63
CA TYR A 283 38.54 -0.04 7.08
C TYR A 283 37.16 -0.41 7.64
N TYR A 284 36.63 0.37 8.58
CA TYR A 284 35.27 0.21 9.09
C TYR A 284 34.26 0.43 7.98
N ASN A 285 33.41 -0.57 7.73
CA ASN A 285 32.38 -0.57 6.68
C ASN A 285 32.89 -0.21 5.27
N ASN A 286 34.15 -0.55 4.96
CA ASN A 286 34.79 -0.11 3.73
C ASN A 286 35.48 -1.25 2.96
N THR A 287 35.24 -2.49 3.36
CA THR A 287 35.79 -3.69 2.69
C THR A 287 34.68 -4.40 1.92
N LYS A 288 34.96 -4.85 0.69
CA LYS A 288 33.99 -5.55 -0.18
C LYS A 288 33.37 -6.82 0.43
N SER A 289 34.03 -7.42 1.42
CA SER A 289 33.57 -8.64 2.11
C SER A 289 33.71 -8.45 3.62
N GLY A 290 32.69 -7.88 4.25
CA GLY A 290 32.65 -7.67 5.70
C GLY A 290 31.22 -7.52 6.21
N TYR A 291 31.07 -7.60 7.53
CA TYR A 291 29.79 -7.48 8.23
C TYR A 291 29.98 -6.81 9.59
N PHE A 292 28.89 -6.28 10.17
CA PHE A 292 28.91 -5.74 11.53
C PHE A 292 28.85 -6.86 12.55
N THR A 293 29.59 -6.71 13.65
CA THR A 293 29.67 -7.68 14.74
C THR A 293 29.91 -6.97 16.08
N ASP A 294 29.87 -7.73 17.17
CA ASP A 294 30.23 -7.28 18.51
C ASP A 294 31.76 -7.37 18.76
N LYS A 295 32.20 -7.08 19.98
CA LYS A 295 33.63 -7.08 20.35
C LYS A 295 34.25 -8.48 20.46
N GLU A 296 33.45 -9.54 20.42
CA GLU A 296 33.87 -10.91 20.73
C GLU A 296 34.31 -11.66 19.47
N GLU A 297 33.83 -11.23 18.29
CA GLU A 297 34.12 -11.91 17.02
C GLU A 297 35.35 -11.36 16.29
N GLY A 298 36.21 -12.27 15.82
CA GLY A 298 37.41 -11.92 15.05
C GLY A 298 38.57 -11.38 15.88
N LYS A 299 39.66 -11.05 15.19
CA LYS A 299 40.88 -10.50 15.78
C LYS A 299 40.85 -8.98 15.70
N PRO A 300 41.16 -8.26 16.79
CA PRO A 300 41.16 -6.80 16.77
C PRO A 300 42.20 -6.26 15.78
N CYS A 301 41.84 -5.22 15.03
CA CYS A 301 42.76 -4.52 14.16
C CYS A 301 43.89 -3.89 14.97
N SER A 302 45.14 -4.17 14.60
CA SER A 302 46.33 -3.65 15.28
C SER A 302 46.46 -2.12 15.28
N THR A 303 45.68 -1.42 14.45
CA THR A 303 45.71 0.05 14.36
C THR A 303 44.62 0.72 15.19
N CYS A 304 43.39 0.23 15.16
CA CYS A 304 42.29 0.85 15.90
C CYS A 304 41.94 0.11 17.20
N GLY A 305 42.54 -1.04 17.47
CA GLY A 305 42.25 -1.86 18.65
C GLY A 305 41.10 -2.86 18.47
N GLY A 306 40.52 -2.93 17.27
CA GLY A 306 39.31 -3.71 17.00
C GLY A 306 38.14 -3.07 17.66
#